data_AF-A0A2N2JAP6-F1
#
_entry.id   AF-A0A2N2JAP6-F1
#
_cell.length_a   1.000
_cell.length_b   1.000
_cell.length_c   1.000
_cell.angle_alpha   90.00
_cell.angle_beta   90.00
_cell.angle_gamma   90.00
#
_symmetry.space_group_name_H-M   'P 1'
#
loop_
_entity.id
_entity.type
_entity.pdbx_description
1 polymer ?
#
loop_
_entity_poly.entity_id
_entity_poly.type
_entity_poly.pdbx_seq_one_letter_code
_entity_poly.pdbx_strand_id
1 'polypeptide(L)'
;MDDSPSRTERARGAWLAGLACGALASACAPAPPDEVLGDGAPCTWNVECASGLCIPGYHDGAPTGWPDGICTTPCGDDACTEGSECVRLDAVAYCLPACAAAVPCREGYVCSLDPGVCVPDCRLGWACGDALSCDAADGICKLPACPGAAFGEPCGADRDCASGICVRARDDEGASTGWVGGLCSAPCRDGACDAGGACVRLDDLLLCVVGCGSDAKACAEGYVCNPTAAACLPDCRLGWACGDGFSCGAEGGVCALDIATAAPLGAPCERDYHCASGVCAAPYEEAALTGWSDGMCIAPCGSASCGEDAACTVFDGASWCLPACVPGAPDGCRDGYGCHPGSEVCLPDCRLGWDCGAGYVCDVDTGRCELPALAPVGDPCAAGIDCQTGLCAPEQDADGFIGWTGGMCLGACGSDLCGVDTTCAVLDGSAWCLPSCAAPCRTGYVCDADYGACLPDCRLGWSCLVGFVCNADSGVCETPTGGGLWDPCDSDDDCDSALCVLQDDPSSAWSSSFCSVACGAGCPDGFECTTLGAEALCLPRCSGQQDCVGGYVCEPMVDACVPSCESGWICPDGQQCNSSGRCRAAGPGGGGG
;
A
#
# COMPACT_ATOMS: atom_id res chain seq x y z
N MET A 1 10.58 -28.11 52.27
CA MET A 1 10.43 -28.32 53.73
C MET A 1 11.17 -27.19 54.40
N ASP A 2 10.46 -26.58 55.34
CA ASP A 2 10.85 -25.54 56.29
C ASP A 2 11.12 -24.13 55.76
N ASP A 3 10.69 -23.06 56.43
CA ASP A 3 9.48 -22.74 57.21
C ASP A 3 9.57 -21.21 57.43
N SER A 4 8.43 -20.54 57.53
CA SER A 4 8.36 -19.09 57.84
C SER A 4 8.79 -18.81 59.30
N PRO A 5 8.98 -17.55 59.74
CA PRO A 5 7.82 -16.81 60.22
C PRO A 5 7.83 -15.29 60.06
N SER A 6 6.60 -14.80 59.83
CA SER A 6 6.06 -13.47 60.04
C SER A 6 6.28 -12.86 61.44
N ARG A 7 6.42 -11.52 61.51
CA ARG A 7 6.09 -10.72 62.70
C ARG A 7 5.22 -9.51 62.36
N THR A 8 3.97 -9.62 62.77
CA THR A 8 3.07 -8.53 63.20
C THR A 8 3.44 -8.06 64.61
N GLU A 9 3.48 -6.75 64.87
CA GLU A 9 2.62 -6.07 65.86
C GLU A 9 2.98 -4.57 66.08
N ARG A 10 1.94 -3.74 65.92
CA ARG A 10 1.50 -2.57 66.72
C ARG A 10 2.48 -1.45 67.11
N ALA A 11 2.11 -0.23 66.73
CA ALA A 11 1.84 0.83 67.72
C ALA A 11 0.83 1.86 67.17
N ARG A 12 -0.29 1.99 67.86
CA ARG A 12 -1.23 3.12 67.75
C ARG A 12 -0.63 4.31 68.51
N GLY A 13 -0.61 5.48 67.89
CA GLY A 13 -0.30 6.75 68.55
C GLY A 13 -1.13 7.87 67.93
N ALA A 14 -2.20 8.25 68.62
CA ALA A 14 -3.03 9.38 68.27
C ALA A 14 -2.36 10.69 68.71
N TRP A 15 -2.24 11.66 67.79
CA TRP A 15 -2.12 13.08 68.09
C TRP A 15 -3.01 13.86 67.12
N LEU A 16 -4.08 14.45 67.66
CA LEU A 16 -4.82 15.55 67.07
C LEU A 16 -4.22 16.84 67.61
N ALA A 17 -3.87 17.79 66.73
CA ALA A 17 -4.35 19.18 66.75
C ALA A 17 -3.44 20.11 65.91
N GLY A 18 -3.98 20.56 64.78
CA GLY A 18 -3.97 21.96 64.33
C GLY A 18 -2.66 22.62 63.93
N LEU A 19 -2.54 22.97 62.64
CA LEU A 19 -2.15 24.33 62.21
C LEU A 19 -2.27 24.51 60.69
N ALA A 20 -3.03 25.55 60.33
CA ALA A 20 -2.93 26.42 59.16
C ALA A 20 -3.06 25.85 57.73
N CYS A 21 -4.14 26.26 57.07
CA CYS A 21 -4.22 26.45 55.62
C CYS A 21 -3.02 27.29 55.13
N GLY A 22 -2.05 26.64 54.50
CA GLY A 22 -1.16 27.26 53.53
C GLY A 22 -1.72 26.99 52.14
N ALA A 23 -2.20 28.03 51.46
CA ALA A 23 -2.53 27.98 50.05
C ALA A 23 -1.27 27.63 49.25
N LEU A 24 -1.12 26.37 48.86
CA LEU A 24 -0.17 25.98 47.83
C LEU A 24 -0.73 26.49 46.50
N ALA A 25 -0.02 27.45 45.92
CA ALA A 25 -0.17 27.83 44.55
C ALA A 25 -0.12 26.56 43.69
N SER A 26 -1.25 26.22 43.08
CA SER A 26 -1.30 25.34 41.92
C SER A 26 -0.47 26.03 40.84
N ALA A 27 0.81 25.66 40.74
CA ALA A 27 1.61 26.02 39.60
C ALA A 27 0.87 25.48 38.38
N CYS A 28 0.47 26.36 37.47
CA CYS A 28 -0.15 26.00 36.20
C CYS A 28 0.76 24.98 35.53
N ALA A 29 0.30 23.73 35.40
CA ALA A 29 0.85 22.86 34.38
C ALA A 29 0.63 23.61 33.04
N PRO A 30 1.67 23.76 32.21
CA PRO A 30 1.49 24.32 30.88
C PRO A 30 0.39 23.52 30.17
N ALA A 31 -0.48 24.21 29.44
CA ALA A 31 -1.47 23.56 28.59
C ALA A 31 -0.73 22.55 27.69
N PRO A 32 -1.29 21.35 27.45
CA PRO A 32 -0.68 20.40 26.52
C PRO A 32 -0.48 21.10 25.17
N PRO A 33 0.65 20.88 24.48
CA PRO A 33 0.84 21.42 23.14
C PRO A 33 -0.32 20.96 22.24
N ASP A 34 -0.85 21.88 21.43
CA ASP A 34 -2.02 21.63 20.56
C ASP A 34 -1.71 20.65 19.41
N GLU A 35 -0.45 20.22 19.26
CA GLU A 35 -0.01 19.28 18.22
C GLU A 35 0.78 18.14 18.85
N VAL A 36 0.24 16.93 18.71
CA VAL A 36 0.86 15.70 19.18
C VAL A 36 1.85 15.23 18.12
N LEU A 37 3.11 15.05 18.48
CA LEU A 37 4.20 14.79 17.53
C LEU A 37 4.28 13.30 17.14
N GLY A 38 4.42 13.00 15.85
CA GLY A 38 4.60 11.64 15.33
C GLY A 38 6.00 11.06 15.56
N ASP A 39 6.19 9.77 15.22
CA ASP A 39 7.50 9.11 15.26
C ASP A 39 8.54 9.89 14.43
N GLY A 40 9.75 10.07 14.97
CA GLY A 40 10.81 10.85 14.33
C GLY A 40 10.85 12.34 14.67
N ALA A 41 9.81 12.89 15.28
CA ALA A 41 9.80 14.28 15.70
C ALA A 41 10.75 14.54 16.88
N PRO A 42 11.31 15.76 17.02
CA PRO A 42 12.12 16.12 18.19
C PRO A 42 11.24 16.20 19.44
N CYS A 43 11.78 15.84 20.59
CA CYS A 43 11.04 15.87 21.84
C CYS A 43 11.94 16.07 23.05
N THR A 44 11.39 16.73 24.06
CA THR A 44 11.99 16.84 25.40
C THR A 44 11.28 15.94 26.39
N TRP A 45 9.98 15.67 26.20
CA TRP A 45 9.15 14.92 27.16
C TRP A 45 8.21 13.93 26.47
N ASN A 46 7.88 12.84 27.17
CA ASN A 46 6.96 11.80 26.69
C ASN A 46 5.59 12.33 26.25
N VAL A 47 5.08 13.39 26.90
CA VAL A 47 3.77 13.97 26.61
C VAL A 47 3.69 14.70 25.28
N GLU A 48 4.84 14.97 24.64
CA GLU A 48 4.90 15.61 23.33
C GLU A 48 4.69 14.59 22.19
N CYS A 49 4.90 13.30 22.45
CA CYS A 49 4.86 12.24 21.45
C CYS A 49 3.51 11.54 21.41
N ALA A 50 3.01 11.24 20.20
CA ALA A 50 1.77 10.49 19.98
C ALA A 50 1.81 9.10 20.60
N SER A 51 3.00 8.49 20.59
CA SER A 51 3.30 7.20 21.20
C SER A 51 3.33 7.24 22.73
N GLY A 52 3.45 8.43 23.33
CA GLY A 52 3.75 8.60 24.75
C GLY A 52 5.19 8.25 25.13
N LEU A 53 6.10 8.04 24.17
CA LEU A 53 7.50 7.75 24.41
C LEU A 53 8.41 8.74 23.67
N CYS A 54 9.15 9.50 24.45
CA CYS A 54 10.26 10.34 24.00
C CYS A 54 11.57 9.70 24.46
N ILE A 55 12.53 9.53 23.56
CA ILE A 55 13.94 9.35 23.94
C ILE A 55 14.54 10.75 23.98
N PRO A 56 14.62 11.42 25.15
CA PRO A 56 15.01 12.82 25.22
C PRO A 56 16.49 12.97 24.86
N GLY A 57 16.92 14.11 24.34
CA GLY A 57 18.35 14.32 24.05
C GLY A 57 19.26 14.36 25.29
N TYR A 58 18.67 14.58 26.46
CA TYR A 58 19.35 14.51 27.76
C TYR A 58 18.52 13.72 28.77
N HIS A 59 19.18 12.87 29.55
CA HIS A 59 18.60 12.17 30.69
C HIS A 59 19.51 12.36 31.91
N ASP A 60 18.97 12.88 33.02
CA ASP A 60 19.71 13.19 34.24
C ASP A 60 20.97 14.08 34.04
N GLY A 61 20.90 15.00 33.07
CA GLY A 61 21.99 15.91 32.74
C GLY A 61 23.12 15.29 31.91
N ALA A 62 22.99 14.01 31.52
CA ALA A 62 23.87 13.36 30.55
C ALA A 62 23.19 13.32 29.17
N PRO A 63 23.91 13.52 28.06
CA PRO A 63 23.36 13.34 26.72
C PRO A 63 23.00 11.87 26.52
N THR A 64 21.80 11.59 26.03
CA THR A 64 21.37 10.21 25.67
C THR A 64 21.92 9.78 24.32
N GLY A 65 22.36 10.75 23.53
CA GLY A 65 22.82 10.52 22.17
C GLY A 65 21.81 10.76 21.08
N TRP A 66 20.63 11.25 21.41
CA TRP A 66 19.60 11.62 20.46
C TRP A 66 19.52 13.15 20.36
N PRO A 67 20.21 13.82 19.42
CA PRO A 67 20.11 15.27 19.27
C PRO A 67 18.65 15.71 19.24
N ASP A 68 18.28 16.64 20.12
CA ASP A 68 16.93 17.17 20.31
C ASP A 68 15.83 16.16 20.68
N GLY A 69 16.23 14.94 21.07
CA GLY A 69 15.36 13.82 21.39
C GLY A 69 14.56 13.28 20.20
N ILE A 70 13.95 12.11 20.35
CA ILE A 70 13.12 11.50 19.30
C ILE A 70 11.84 10.92 19.87
N CYS A 71 10.70 11.28 19.28
CA CYS A 71 9.45 10.56 19.47
C CYS A 71 9.56 9.21 18.77
N THR A 72 9.26 8.13 19.48
CA THR A 72 9.33 6.78 18.94
C THR A 72 8.34 5.88 19.65
N THR A 73 8.05 4.72 19.08
CA THR A 73 7.22 3.68 19.68
C THR A 73 8.08 2.41 19.82
N PRO A 74 8.06 1.70 20.96
CA PRO A 74 8.74 0.42 21.04
C PRO A 74 8.02 -0.56 20.09
N CYS A 75 8.79 -1.27 19.28
CA CYS A 75 8.28 -2.23 18.32
C CYS A 75 8.77 -3.63 18.64
N GLY A 76 7.97 -4.62 18.26
CA GLY A 76 8.27 -6.04 18.37
C GLY A 76 7.95 -6.69 17.03
N ASP A 77 6.95 -7.57 17.03
CA ASP A 77 6.31 -8.05 15.79
C ASP A 77 5.29 -7.03 15.22
N ASP A 78 4.98 -5.97 15.97
CA ASP A 78 4.06 -4.91 15.56
C ASP A 78 4.69 -3.98 14.51
N ALA A 79 3.88 -3.58 13.52
CA ALA A 79 4.29 -2.66 12.47
C ALA A 79 4.46 -1.23 13.01
N CYS A 80 5.54 -0.57 12.59
CA CYS A 80 5.75 0.85 12.83
C CYS A 80 4.79 1.70 11.99
N THR A 81 4.56 2.94 12.41
CA THR A 81 3.77 3.92 11.67
C THR A 81 4.38 4.15 10.27
N GLU A 82 3.55 4.48 9.28
CA GLU A 82 4.00 4.72 7.89
C GLU A 82 5.19 5.68 7.86
N GLY A 83 6.26 5.29 7.15
CA GLY A 83 7.51 6.05 7.09
C GLY A 83 8.50 5.77 8.22
N SER A 84 8.27 4.75 9.06
CA SER A 84 9.22 4.27 10.07
C SER A 84 9.50 2.78 9.94
N GLU A 85 10.70 2.36 10.35
CA GLU A 85 11.15 0.97 10.36
C GLU A 85 11.42 0.52 11.81
N CYS A 86 11.14 -0.74 12.12
CA CYS A 86 11.44 -1.28 13.44
C CYS A 86 12.92 -1.69 13.55
N VAL A 87 13.67 -1.03 14.43
CA VAL A 87 15.11 -1.26 14.59
C VAL A 87 15.45 -1.62 16.02
N ARG A 88 16.20 -2.71 16.18
CA ARG A 88 16.70 -3.15 17.48
C ARG A 88 17.94 -2.36 17.88
N LEU A 89 17.82 -1.57 18.95
CA LEU A 89 18.92 -0.87 19.59
C LEU A 89 19.15 -1.51 20.98
N ASP A 90 20.26 -2.23 21.11
CA ASP A 90 20.55 -3.10 22.26
C ASP A 90 19.46 -4.17 22.48
N ALA A 91 18.81 -4.17 23.65
CA ALA A 91 17.82 -5.17 24.05
C ALA A 91 16.37 -4.75 23.70
N VAL A 92 16.17 -3.57 23.12
CA VAL A 92 14.84 -3.00 22.84
C VAL A 92 14.78 -2.61 21.36
N ALA A 93 13.63 -2.82 20.72
CA ALA A 93 13.41 -2.33 19.36
C ALA A 93 12.48 -1.11 19.36
N TYR A 94 12.78 -0.16 18.47
CA TYR A 94 12.14 1.15 18.37
C TYR A 94 11.78 1.45 16.92
N CYS A 95 10.67 2.13 16.70
CA CYS A 95 10.31 2.68 15.40
C CYS A 95 11.13 3.94 15.12
N LEU A 96 11.99 3.88 14.11
CA LEU A 96 12.81 5.02 13.68
C LEU A 96 12.40 5.46 12.27
N PRO A 97 12.50 6.75 11.94
CA PRO A 97 12.17 7.24 10.60
C PRO A 97 12.97 6.51 9.54
N ALA A 98 12.27 5.92 8.58
CA ALA A 98 12.87 5.29 7.42
C ALA A 98 13.57 6.37 6.57
N CYS A 99 14.68 5.99 5.96
CA CYS A 99 15.40 6.84 5.04
C CYS A 99 15.86 6.00 3.84
N ALA A 100 15.68 6.57 2.66
CA ALA A 100 16.37 6.12 1.45
C ALA A 100 17.57 7.03 1.20
N ALA A 101 18.53 6.60 0.37
CA ALA A 101 19.71 7.39 0.02
C ALA A 101 19.39 8.82 -0.50
N ALA A 102 18.15 9.09 -0.92
CA ALA A 102 17.68 10.38 -1.43
C ALA A 102 16.93 11.26 -0.41
N VAL A 103 16.47 10.73 0.73
CA VAL A 103 15.74 11.52 1.74
C VAL A 103 16.69 11.88 2.89
N PRO A 104 17.02 13.17 3.08
CA PRO A 104 17.91 13.57 4.15
C PRO A 104 17.23 13.35 5.50
N CYS A 105 17.96 12.71 6.41
CA CYS A 105 17.60 12.72 7.82
C CYS A 105 17.65 14.16 8.37
N ARG A 106 16.91 14.41 9.46
CA ARG A 106 16.93 15.71 10.14
C ARG A 106 18.35 16.07 10.59
N GLU A 107 18.60 17.37 10.81
CA GLU A 107 19.89 17.84 11.30
C GLU A 107 20.30 17.09 12.57
N GLY A 108 21.55 16.63 12.62
CA GLY A 108 22.04 15.77 13.70
C GLY A 108 21.93 14.26 13.46
N TYR A 109 21.32 13.84 12.34
CA TYR A 109 21.07 12.44 12.01
C TYR A 109 21.63 12.09 10.63
N VAL A 110 22.04 10.84 10.46
CA VAL A 110 22.50 10.26 9.20
C VAL A 110 21.66 9.05 8.84
N CYS A 111 21.52 8.80 7.54
CA CYS A 111 20.79 7.63 7.06
C CYS A 111 21.68 6.38 7.14
N SER A 112 21.37 5.47 8.05
CA SER A 112 21.98 4.14 8.05
C SER A 112 21.29 3.29 7.00
N LEU A 113 21.96 3.02 5.87
CA LEU A 113 21.39 2.25 4.75
C LEU A 113 21.07 0.78 5.10
N ASP A 114 21.57 0.31 6.22
CA ASP A 114 21.23 -0.98 6.83
C ASP A 114 20.99 -0.69 8.32
N PRO A 115 19.73 -0.61 8.78
CA PRO A 115 18.50 -1.13 8.17
C PRO A 115 17.66 -0.15 7.33
N GLY A 116 18.18 1.02 6.94
CA GLY A 116 17.43 2.03 6.18
C GLY A 116 16.71 3.06 7.06
N VAL A 117 17.33 3.50 8.16
CA VAL A 117 16.74 4.45 9.13
C VAL A 117 17.65 5.61 9.49
N CYS A 118 17.04 6.69 9.96
CA CYS A 118 17.75 7.85 10.51
C CYS A 118 18.26 7.57 11.93
N VAL A 119 19.59 7.56 12.09
CA VAL A 119 20.29 7.39 13.37
C VAL A 119 21.11 8.64 13.71
N PRO A 120 21.41 8.91 15.00
CA PRO A 120 22.26 10.03 15.38
C PRO A 120 23.65 10.00 14.70
N ASP A 121 24.12 11.15 14.22
CA ASP A 121 25.45 11.30 13.61
C ASP A 121 26.55 11.28 14.70
N CYS A 122 27.32 10.20 14.74
CA CYS A 122 28.37 10.02 15.74
C CYS A 122 29.52 11.05 15.62
N ARG A 123 29.68 11.69 14.46
CA ARG A 123 30.71 12.74 14.26
C ARG A 123 30.41 14.00 15.05
N LEU A 124 29.17 14.18 15.48
CA LEU A 124 28.73 15.30 16.30
C LEU A 124 28.98 15.06 17.81
N GLY A 125 29.77 14.05 18.16
CA GLY A 125 30.18 13.75 19.53
C GLY A 125 29.26 12.75 20.24
N TRP A 126 28.38 12.06 19.51
CA TRP A 126 27.64 10.94 20.06
C TRP A 126 28.54 9.70 20.21
N ALA A 127 28.49 9.06 21.37
CA ALA A 127 29.22 7.83 21.64
C ALA A 127 28.43 6.64 21.12
N CYS A 128 29.06 5.83 20.28
CA CYS A 128 28.52 4.60 19.71
C CYS A 128 28.29 3.45 20.73
N GLY A 129 28.31 3.73 22.02
CA GLY A 129 28.42 2.71 23.07
C GLY A 129 29.80 2.03 23.10
N ASP A 130 29.91 0.97 23.88
CA ASP A 130 31.19 0.26 24.10
C ASP A 130 31.56 -0.71 22.97
N ALA A 131 30.60 -1.10 22.13
CA ALA A 131 30.76 -2.14 21.12
C ALA A 131 31.01 -1.60 19.70
N LEU A 132 30.66 -0.35 19.42
CA LEU A 132 30.70 0.23 18.09
C LEU A 132 31.70 1.40 18.03
N SER A 133 32.20 1.71 16.83
CA SER A 133 33.09 2.83 16.55
C SER A 133 32.46 3.74 15.52
N CYS A 134 32.68 5.04 15.68
CA CYS A 134 32.16 6.04 14.76
C CYS A 134 32.92 5.97 13.44
N ASP A 135 32.24 5.64 12.34
CA ASP A 135 32.81 5.75 11.02
C ASP A 135 32.89 7.23 10.63
N ALA A 136 34.11 7.74 10.47
CA ALA A 136 34.34 9.15 10.18
C ALA A 136 33.84 9.57 8.78
N ALA A 137 33.64 8.63 7.86
CA ALA A 137 33.20 8.91 6.50
C ALA A 137 31.71 9.25 6.43
N ASP A 138 30.86 8.40 7.03
CA ASP A 138 29.40 8.52 6.93
C ASP A 138 28.71 8.92 8.25
N GLY A 139 29.42 8.90 9.38
CA GLY A 139 28.87 9.26 10.68
C GLY A 139 27.98 8.20 11.30
N ILE A 140 28.03 6.96 10.81
CA ILE A 140 27.29 5.83 11.35
C ILE A 140 28.17 5.12 12.38
N CYS A 141 27.56 4.70 13.49
CA CYS A 141 28.20 3.80 14.44
C CYS A 141 28.22 2.38 13.89
N LYS A 142 29.40 1.90 13.51
CA LYS A 142 29.60 0.55 12.98
C LYS A 142 30.36 -0.28 13.98
N LEU A 143 30.23 -1.60 13.93
CA LEU A 143 31.20 -2.45 14.62
C LEU A 143 32.59 -2.04 14.12
N PRO A 144 33.56 -1.72 15.00
CA PRO A 144 34.92 -1.43 14.55
C PRO A 144 35.34 -2.61 13.69
N ALA A 145 35.72 -2.34 12.44
CA ALA A 145 36.14 -3.36 11.50
C ALA A 145 37.06 -4.31 12.24
N CYS A 146 36.54 -5.50 12.55
CA CYS A 146 37.31 -6.42 13.34
C CYS A 146 38.58 -6.68 12.54
N PRO A 147 39.77 -6.73 13.15
CA PRO A 147 40.97 -7.22 12.48
C PRO A 147 40.86 -8.73 12.18
N GLY A 148 39.64 -9.23 12.06
CA GLY A 148 39.29 -10.60 11.75
C GLY A 148 39.64 -10.95 10.32
N ALA A 149 39.54 -12.24 10.06
CA ALA A 149 39.83 -12.86 8.80
C ALA A 149 38.98 -12.22 7.68
N ALA A 150 39.59 -12.10 6.52
CA ALA A 150 38.93 -11.58 5.34
C ALA A 150 37.83 -12.53 4.87
N PHE A 151 36.97 -12.05 3.96
CA PHE A 151 35.99 -12.89 3.28
C PHE A 151 36.63 -14.16 2.71
N GLY A 152 36.07 -15.32 3.04
CA GLY A 152 36.57 -16.63 2.61
C GLY A 152 37.67 -17.25 3.46
N GLU A 153 38.15 -16.55 4.49
CA GLU A 153 39.14 -17.09 5.42
C GLU A 153 38.49 -17.88 6.56
N PRO A 154 39.21 -18.82 7.19
CA PRO A 154 38.66 -19.64 8.27
C PRO A 154 38.35 -18.84 9.54
N CYS A 155 37.34 -19.28 10.29
CA CYS A 155 36.86 -18.63 11.50
C CYS A 155 36.30 -19.63 12.52
N GLY A 156 36.40 -19.30 13.82
CA GLY A 156 35.79 -20.06 14.90
C GLY A 156 34.46 -19.48 15.38
N ALA A 157 34.30 -18.16 15.27
CA ALA A 157 33.11 -17.40 15.66
C ALA A 157 32.95 -16.14 14.81
N ASP A 158 31.77 -15.53 14.86
CA ASP A 158 31.40 -14.34 14.07
C ASP A 158 32.37 -13.16 14.24
N ARG A 159 32.85 -12.94 15.47
CA ARG A 159 33.86 -11.91 15.79
C ARG A 159 35.22 -12.14 15.14
N ASP A 160 35.49 -13.35 14.66
CA ASP A 160 36.75 -13.66 13.98
C ASP A 160 36.73 -13.17 12.53
N CYS A 161 35.58 -12.70 12.02
CA CYS A 161 35.40 -12.26 10.65
C CYS A 161 35.29 -10.74 10.55
N ALA A 162 35.94 -10.15 9.54
CA ALA A 162 35.80 -8.72 9.25
C ALA A 162 34.34 -8.34 8.90
N SER A 163 33.57 -9.28 8.35
CA SER A 163 32.15 -9.14 8.03
C SER A 163 31.21 -9.35 9.23
N GLY A 164 31.71 -9.89 10.35
CA GLY A 164 30.88 -10.26 11.50
C GLY A 164 30.02 -11.52 11.29
N ILE A 165 30.24 -12.31 10.23
CA ILE A 165 29.51 -13.58 10.01
C ILE A 165 30.52 -14.70 9.76
N CYS A 166 30.46 -15.72 10.63
CA CYS A 166 31.23 -16.95 10.51
C CYS A 166 30.30 -18.14 10.28
N VAL A 167 30.38 -18.75 9.09
CA VAL A 167 29.78 -20.07 8.85
C VAL A 167 30.64 -21.10 9.58
N ARG A 168 30.24 -21.46 10.79
CA ARG A 168 31.06 -22.30 11.68
C ARG A 168 31.22 -23.70 11.12
N ALA A 169 32.37 -24.33 11.40
CA ALA A 169 32.63 -25.74 11.06
C ALA A 169 31.72 -26.74 11.78
N ARG A 170 31.10 -26.31 12.88
CA ARG A 170 30.18 -27.10 13.68
C ARG A 170 28.97 -26.27 14.04
N ASP A 171 27.81 -26.89 14.05
CA ASP A 171 26.59 -26.30 14.58
C ASP A 171 26.64 -26.22 16.13
N ASP A 172 25.58 -25.68 16.73
CA ASP A 172 25.49 -25.51 18.19
C ASP A 172 25.39 -26.85 18.95
N GLU A 173 25.10 -27.95 18.24
CA GLU A 173 25.05 -29.32 18.76
C GLU A 173 26.40 -30.05 18.60
N GLY A 174 27.36 -29.41 17.91
CA GLY A 174 28.71 -29.89 17.67
C GLY A 174 28.83 -30.83 16.46
N ALA A 175 27.78 -31.04 15.68
CA ALA A 175 27.84 -31.78 14.43
C ALA A 175 28.52 -30.95 13.34
N SER A 176 29.19 -31.62 12.40
CA SER A 176 29.98 -30.96 11.36
C SER A 176 29.06 -30.39 10.29
N THR A 177 29.18 -29.09 10.03
CA THR A 177 28.43 -28.40 8.97
C THR A 177 29.04 -28.58 7.58
N GLY A 178 30.24 -29.20 7.50
CA GLY A 178 31.00 -29.37 6.26
C GLY A 178 31.98 -28.23 5.98
N TRP A 179 31.81 -27.06 6.60
CA TRP A 179 32.69 -25.90 6.45
C TRP A 179 33.99 -26.09 7.24
N VAL A 180 34.96 -26.83 6.70
CA VAL A 180 36.21 -27.15 7.38
C VAL A 180 36.93 -25.87 7.83
N GLY A 181 37.10 -25.73 9.16
CA GLY A 181 37.74 -24.55 9.78
C GLY A 181 36.88 -23.29 9.86
N GLY A 182 35.60 -23.39 9.48
CA GLY A 182 34.67 -22.28 9.34
C GLY A 182 34.97 -21.42 8.10
N LEU A 183 34.06 -20.53 7.76
CA LEU A 183 34.24 -19.58 6.65
C LEU A 183 33.67 -18.21 7.00
N CYS A 184 34.50 -17.18 6.92
CA CYS A 184 34.02 -15.81 6.96
C CYS A 184 33.19 -15.48 5.72
N SER A 185 31.91 -15.18 5.94
CA SER A 185 30.90 -14.93 4.91
C SER A 185 30.27 -13.55 5.12
N ALA A 186 29.39 -13.13 4.23
CA ALA A 186 28.61 -11.90 4.33
C ALA A 186 27.19 -12.20 3.83
N PRO A 187 26.15 -11.47 4.24
CA PRO A 187 24.83 -11.65 3.65
C PRO A 187 24.86 -11.18 2.19
N CYS A 188 24.07 -11.82 1.33
CA CYS A 188 23.91 -11.31 -0.03
C CYS A 188 23.13 -10.00 -0.03
N ARG A 189 23.56 -9.05 -0.86
CA ARG A 189 22.83 -7.81 -1.11
C ARG A 189 22.30 -7.84 -2.53
N ASP A 190 20.97 -7.80 -2.68
CA ASP A 190 20.29 -7.86 -3.98
C ASP A 190 20.70 -9.06 -4.86
N GLY A 191 20.98 -10.20 -4.20
CA GLY A 191 21.46 -11.42 -4.87
C GLY A 191 22.94 -11.39 -5.30
N ALA A 192 23.70 -10.37 -4.90
CA ALA A 192 25.11 -10.19 -5.25
C ALA A 192 26.02 -10.13 -4.02
N CYS A 193 27.33 -10.30 -4.27
CA CYS A 193 28.39 -10.29 -3.27
C CYS A 193 29.53 -9.35 -3.68
N ASP A 194 29.83 -8.36 -2.84
CA ASP A 194 30.78 -7.27 -3.16
C ASP A 194 32.24 -7.73 -3.32
N ALA A 195 32.61 -8.90 -2.78
CA ALA A 195 33.97 -9.41 -2.73
C ALA A 195 34.34 -10.43 -3.84
N GLY A 196 33.58 -10.46 -4.94
CA GLY A 196 33.74 -11.50 -5.97
C GLY A 196 33.33 -12.90 -5.47
N GLY A 197 32.48 -12.93 -4.44
CA GLY A 197 31.80 -14.14 -3.99
C GLY A 197 30.64 -14.51 -4.90
N ALA A 198 30.15 -15.74 -4.76
CA ALA A 198 28.87 -16.16 -5.28
C ALA A 198 27.83 -16.10 -4.16
N CYS A 199 26.65 -15.57 -4.47
CA CYS A 199 25.53 -15.63 -3.55
C CYS A 199 24.93 -17.04 -3.59
N VAL A 200 25.01 -17.76 -2.48
CA VAL A 200 24.51 -19.13 -2.36
C VAL A 200 23.47 -19.19 -1.25
N ARG A 201 22.35 -19.87 -1.52
CA ARG A 201 21.37 -20.20 -0.50
C ARG A 201 21.87 -21.40 0.30
N LEU A 202 22.07 -21.20 1.60
CA LEU A 202 22.39 -22.23 2.59
C LEU A 202 21.24 -22.25 3.59
N ASP A 203 20.42 -23.30 3.52
CA ASP A 203 19.12 -23.36 4.20
C ASP A 203 18.25 -22.14 3.85
N ASP A 204 17.81 -21.37 4.83
CA ASP A 204 16.97 -20.17 4.64
C ASP A 204 17.80 -18.88 4.48
N LEU A 205 19.14 -18.96 4.51
CA LEU A 205 20.04 -17.81 4.45
C LEU A 205 20.72 -17.69 3.07
N LEU A 206 20.71 -16.48 2.51
CA LEU A 206 21.49 -16.12 1.34
C LEU A 206 22.86 -15.57 1.79
N LEU A 207 23.90 -16.37 1.60
CA LEU A 207 25.25 -16.09 2.07
C LEU A 207 26.23 -15.99 0.91
N CYS A 208 27.15 -15.05 1.04
CA CYS A 208 28.27 -14.89 0.14
C CYS A 208 29.32 -15.95 0.44
N VAL A 209 29.59 -16.80 -0.55
CA VAL A 209 30.62 -17.83 -0.49
C VAL A 209 31.72 -17.46 -1.49
N VAL A 210 32.96 -17.88 -1.25
CA VAL A 210 34.06 -17.64 -2.19
C VAL A 210 33.67 -18.15 -3.58
N GLY A 211 33.66 -17.25 -4.56
CA GLY A 211 33.32 -17.58 -5.93
C GLY A 211 34.40 -18.48 -6.55
N CYS A 212 33.97 -19.38 -7.42
CA CYS A 212 34.84 -20.16 -8.28
C CYS A 212 34.32 -20.10 -9.72
N GLY A 213 35.22 -19.91 -10.68
CA GLY A 213 34.92 -19.79 -12.10
C GLY A 213 36.06 -20.36 -12.93
N SER A 214 35.97 -20.26 -14.25
CA SER A 214 36.98 -20.81 -15.17
C SER A 214 38.40 -20.29 -14.94
N ASP A 215 38.51 -19.07 -14.39
CA ASP A 215 39.77 -18.37 -14.12
C ASP A 215 40.07 -18.24 -12.61
N ALA A 216 39.21 -18.76 -11.73
CA ALA A 216 39.28 -18.49 -10.30
C ALA A 216 40.32 -19.33 -9.55
N LYS A 217 40.74 -18.82 -8.38
CA LYS A 217 41.60 -19.53 -7.42
C LYS A 217 41.03 -20.93 -7.15
N ALA A 218 41.94 -21.90 -7.01
CA ALA A 218 41.59 -23.18 -6.43
C ALA A 218 40.89 -22.93 -5.08
N CYS A 219 39.75 -23.59 -4.87
CA CYS A 219 39.07 -23.58 -3.59
C CYS A 219 40.05 -24.02 -2.48
N ALA A 220 39.86 -23.48 -1.27
CA ALA A 220 40.69 -23.86 -0.13
C ALA A 220 40.62 -25.37 0.14
N GLU A 221 41.61 -25.92 0.84
CA GLU A 221 41.59 -27.33 1.23
C GLU A 221 40.30 -27.64 2.00
N GLY A 222 39.61 -28.71 1.59
CA GLY A 222 38.29 -29.05 2.13
C GLY A 222 37.10 -28.56 1.30
N TYR A 223 37.34 -27.77 0.25
CA TYR A 223 36.31 -27.20 -0.61
C TYR A 223 36.53 -27.57 -2.07
N VAL A 224 35.43 -27.67 -2.82
CA VAL A 224 35.41 -27.93 -4.26
C VAL A 224 34.58 -26.88 -4.98
N CYS A 225 34.95 -26.60 -6.22
CA CYS A 225 34.19 -25.66 -7.02
C CYS A 225 32.88 -26.31 -7.50
N ASN A 226 31.74 -25.81 -7.05
CA ASN A 226 30.44 -26.16 -7.60
C ASN A 226 30.21 -25.31 -8.87
N PRO A 227 30.19 -25.93 -10.06
CA PRO A 227 30.07 -25.18 -11.31
C PRO A 227 28.70 -24.53 -11.49
N THR A 228 27.64 -25.09 -10.89
CA THR A 228 26.28 -24.56 -10.98
C THR A 228 26.14 -23.30 -10.12
N ALA A 229 26.67 -23.33 -8.89
CA ALA A 229 26.65 -22.18 -7.99
C ALA A 229 27.78 -21.19 -8.26
N ALA A 230 28.76 -21.54 -9.09
CA ALA A 230 30.02 -20.82 -9.26
C ALA A 230 30.66 -20.46 -7.90
N ALA A 231 30.62 -21.39 -6.94
CA ALA A 231 31.01 -21.19 -5.54
C ALA A 231 31.86 -22.35 -5.00
N CYS A 232 32.80 -22.05 -4.10
CA CYS A 232 33.57 -23.05 -3.36
C CYS A 232 32.74 -23.61 -2.21
N LEU A 233 32.21 -24.82 -2.37
CA LEU A 233 31.39 -25.51 -1.37
C LEU A 233 32.16 -26.66 -0.69
N PRO A 234 31.76 -27.08 0.51
CA PRO A 234 32.35 -28.25 1.18
C PRO A 234 32.48 -29.48 0.28
N ASP A 235 33.64 -30.14 0.30
CA ASP A 235 33.85 -31.41 -0.40
C ASP A 235 33.14 -32.55 0.34
N CYS A 236 32.02 -33.02 -0.22
CA CYS A 236 31.22 -34.08 0.40
C CYS A 236 31.97 -35.41 0.54
N ARG A 237 33.06 -35.63 -0.21
CA ARG A 237 33.89 -36.83 -0.07
C ARG A 237 34.62 -36.89 1.26
N LEU A 238 34.69 -35.77 1.98
CA LEU A 238 35.27 -35.68 3.32
C LEU A 238 34.28 -36.09 4.42
N GLY A 239 33.14 -36.67 4.06
CA GLY A 239 32.18 -37.27 4.99
C GLY A 239 31.06 -36.32 5.42
N TRP A 240 30.87 -35.20 4.70
CA TRP A 240 29.72 -34.34 4.88
C TRP A 240 28.55 -34.81 3.98
N ALA A 241 27.35 -34.82 4.54
CA ALA A 241 26.14 -35.18 3.82
C ALA A 241 25.63 -33.96 3.05
N CYS A 242 25.30 -34.13 1.77
CA CYS A 242 24.88 -33.06 0.88
C CYS A 242 23.54 -32.39 1.20
N GLY A 243 22.88 -32.79 2.29
CA GLY A 243 21.47 -32.53 2.54
C GLY A 243 20.56 -33.47 1.75
N ASP A 244 19.27 -33.42 2.07
CA ASP A 244 18.25 -34.23 1.41
C ASP A 244 18.10 -33.82 -0.07
N GLY A 245 18.00 -34.81 -0.96
CA GLY A 245 17.85 -34.60 -2.41
C GLY A 245 19.15 -34.36 -3.20
N PHE A 246 20.29 -34.27 -2.52
CA PHE A 246 21.59 -34.11 -3.17
C PHE A 246 22.47 -35.34 -2.94
N SER A 247 23.20 -35.75 -3.98
CA SER A 247 24.16 -36.83 -3.93
C SER A 247 25.58 -36.28 -4.09
N CYS A 248 26.52 -36.93 -3.39
CA CYS A 248 27.92 -36.58 -3.49
C CYS A 248 28.49 -37.11 -4.82
N GLY A 249 28.81 -36.21 -5.75
CA GLY A 249 29.42 -36.58 -7.02
C GLY A 249 30.80 -37.23 -6.81
N ALA A 250 30.94 -38.50 -7.16
CA ALA A 250 32.15 -39.28 -6.87
C ALA A 250 33.45 -38.67 -7.46
N GLU A 251 33.36 -38.06 -8.64
CA GLU A 251 34.54 -37.51 -9.33
C GLU A 251 34.89 -36.08 -8.88
N GLY A 252 33.88 -35.25 -8.58
CA GLY A 252 34.07 -33.83 -8.27
C GLY A 252 34.02 -33.48 -6.79
N GLY A 253 33.44 -34.33 -5.94
CA GLY A 253 33.14 -34.01 -4.53
C GLY A 253 32.10 -32.91 -4.34
N VAL A 254 31.38 -32.57 -5.42
CA VAL A 254 30.34 -31.56 -5.42
C VAL A 254 29.02 -32.23 -5.10
N CYS A 255 28.27 -31.63 -4.18
CA CYS A 255 26.87 -31.98 -3.98
C CYS A 255 26.06 -31.48 -5.16
N ALA A 256 25.53 -32.42 -5.93
CA ALA A 256 24.64 -32.16 -7.05
C ALA A 256 23.28 -32.79 -6.75
N LEU A 257 22.22 -32.17 -7.26
CA LEU A 257 20.90 -32.80 -7.26
C LEU A 257 21.05 -34.21 -7.84
N ASP A 258 20.47 -35.21 -7.19
CA ASP A 258 20.36 -36.52 -7.82
C ASP A 258 19.24 -36.46 -8.88
N ILE A 259 19.58 -35.94 -10.08
CA ILE A 259 18.64 -35.74 -11.19
C ILE A 259 17.99 -37.07 -11.60
N ALA A 260 18.63 -38.21 -11.36
CA ALA A 260 18.04 -39.52 -11.65
C ALA A 260 16.82 -39.82 -10.75
N THR A 261 16.68 -39.11 -9.62
CA THR A 261 15.54 -39.22 -8.69
C THR A 261 14.66 -37.97 -8.67
N ALA A 262 15.09 -36.88 -9.31
CA ALA A 262 14.31 -35.66 -9.39
C ALA A 262 13.02 -35.91 -10.18
N ALA A 263 11.91 -35.44 -9.62
CA ALA A 263 10.59 -35.75 -10.12
C ALA A 263 10.32 -35.00 -11.44
N PRO A 264 9.65 -35.64 -12.42
CA PRO A 264 9.31 -35.00 -13.69
C PRO A 264 8.28 -33.88 -13.51
N LEU A 265 8.05 -33.07 -14.55
CA LEU A 265 6.97 -32.08 -14.55
C LEU A 265 5.63 -32.75 -14.18
N GLY A 266 4.85 -32.10 -13.30
CA GLY A 266 3.59 -32.64 -12.81
C GLY A 266 3.67 -33.54 -11.57
N ALA A 267 4.86 -34.01 -11.22
CA ALA A 267 5.04 -34.80 -10.02
C ALA A 267 4.90 -33.93 -8.75
N PRO A 268 4.50 -34.51 -7.61
CA PRO A 268 4.39 -33.79 -6.35
C PRO A 268 5.77 -33.36 -5.87
N CYS A 269 5.82 -32.25 -5.14
CA CYS A 269 7.04 -31.70 -4.59
C CYS A 269 6.75 -30.87 -3.35
N GLU A 270 7.63 -30.95 -2.37
CA GLU A 270 7.60 -30.08 -1.19
C GLU A 270 8.55 -28.88 -1.37
N ARG A 271 9.60 -29.05 -2.18
CA ARG A 271 10.67 -28.07 -2.39
C ARG A 271 11.22 -28.13 -3.81
N ASP A 272 11.83 -27.05 -4.27
CA ASP A 272 12.38 -26.88 -5.62
C ASP A 272 13.30 -28.02 -6.08
N TYR A 273 14.17 -28.50 -5.17
CA TYR A 273 15.13 -29.55 -5.48
C TYR A 273 14.50 -30.95 -5.61
N HIS A 274 13.21 -31.12 -5.31
CA HIS A 274 12.50 -32.36 -5.65
C HIS A 274 12.18 -32.44 -7.14
N CYS A 275 12.28 -31.33 -7.87
CA CYS A 275 11.89 -31.24 -9.27
C CYS A 275 13.10 -31.28 -10.20
N ALA A 276 13.00 -32.06 -11.29
CA ALA A 276 14.04 -32.09 -12.31
C ALA A 276 14.25 -30.72 -12.99
N SER A 277 13.22 -29.88 -12.98
CA SER A 277 13.24 -28.49 -13.41
C SER A 277 13.91 -27.53 -12.42
N GLY A 278 14.10 -27.95 -11.17
CA GLY A 278 14.54 -27.09 -10.07
C GLY A 278 13.49 -26.08 -9.62
N VAL A 279 12.21 -26.25 -10.00
CA VAL A 279 11.12 -25.37 -9.56
C VAL A 279 9.94 -26.22 -9.10
N CYS A 280 9.56 -26.01 -7.85
CA CYS A 280 8.39 -26.56 -7.21
C CYS A 280 7.39 -25.45 -6.94
N ALA A 281 6.21 -25.54 -7.55
CA ALA A 281 5.04 -24.82 -7.04
C ALA A 281 4.60 -25.51 -5.76
N ALA A 282 5.26 -25.19 -4.64
CA ALA A 282 5.03 -25.82 -3.35
C ALA A 282 3.59 -25.59 -2.85
N PRO A 283 3.04 -26.51 -2.01
CA PRO A 283 1.83 -26.23 -1.27
C PRO A 283 2.11 -25.01 -0.38
N TYR A 284 1.47 -23.87 -0.66
CA TYR A 284 1.67 -22.67 0.15
C TYR A 284 0.96 -22.86 1.50
N GLU A 285 1.71 -22.93 2.60
CA GLU A 285 1.16 -23.28 3.92
C GLU A 285 0.47 -22.12 4.65
N GLU A 286 0.53 -20.88 4.15
CA GLU A 286 -0.02 -19.72 4.85
C GLU A 286 -1.05 -18.95 3.99
N ALA A 287 -2.33 -19.16 4.33
CA ALA A 287 -3.51 -18.30 4.09
C ALA A 287 -3.93 -17.91 2.65
N ALA A 288 -3.12 -18.10 1.61
CA ALA A 288 -3.51 -17.87 0.22
C ALA A 288 -3.66 -19.21 -0.53
N LEU A 289 -4.88 -19.50 -0.99
CA LEU A 289 -5.31 -20.74 -1.63
C LEU A 289 -4.65 -20.96 -3.01
N THR A 290 -3.35 -21.29 -3.07
CA THR A 290 -2.71 -21.61 -4.36
C THR A 290 -3.11 -22.99 -4.91
N GLY A 291 -3.82 -23.82 -4.14
CA GLY A 291 -4.49 -25.05 -4.60
C GLY A 291 -3.57 -26.24 -4.91
N TRP A 292 -2.26 -26.10 -4.78
CA TRP A 292 -1.31 -27.18 -5.04
C TRP A 292 -1.17 -28.09 -3.80
N SER A 293 -2.10 -29.01 -3.57
CA SER A 293 -2.19 -29.77 -2.30
C SER A 293 -0.92 -30.54 -1.89
N ASP A 294 -0.12 -31.00 -2.86
CA ASP A 294 1.15 -31.72 -2.64
C ASP A 294 2.31 -31.10 -3.43
N GLY A 295 2.14 -29.82 -3.80
CA GLY A 295 2.98 -29.12 -4.76
C GLY A 295 3.00 -29.72 -6.17
N MET A 296 3.62 -29.02 -7.11
CA MET A 296 3.86 -29.53 -8.46
C MET A 296 5.18 -29.07 -9.03
N CYS A 297 5.92 -30.01 -9.62
CA CYS A 297 7.09 -29.68 -10.42
C CYS A 297 6.69 -28.98 -11.71
N ILE A 298 7.15 -27.75 -11.87
CA ILE A 298 6.87 -26.87 -13.01
C ILE A 298 8.19 -26.37 -13.62
N ALA A 299 8.18 -25.81 -14.83
CA ALA A 299 9.37 -25.17 -15.40
C ALA A 299 8.98 -23.87 -16.12
N PRO A 300 9.83 -22.83 -16.16
CA PRO A 300 9.54 -21.65 -16.97
C PRO A 300 9.56 -22.00 -18.47
N CYS A 301 8.56 -21.55 -19.23
CA CYS A 301 8.37 -21.97 -20.63
C CYS A 301 8.64 -20.90 -21.69
N GLY A 302 9.40 -19.85 -21.36
CA GLY A 302 9.66 -18.67 -22.23
C GLY A 302 9.80 -18.95 -23.74
N SER A 303 11.02 -19.13 -24.24
CA SER A 303 11.27 -19.52 -25.64
C SER A 303 11.55 -21.02 -25.82
N ALA A 304 11.59 -21.77 -24.71
CA ALA A 304 11.86 -23.20 -24.71
C ALA A 304 10.57 -24.02 -24.80
N SER A 305 10.57 -25.08 -25.61
CA SER A 305 9.46 -26.03 -25.68
C SER A 305 9.41 -26.89 -24.41
N CYS A 306 8.21 -27.11 -23.86
CA CYS A 306 7.99 -27.84 -22.60
C CYS A 306 8.23 -29.36 -22.63
N GLY A 307 8.61 -29.92 -23.79
CA GLY A 307 8.63 -31.37 -23.99
C GLY A 307 7.29 -31.89 -24.53
N GLU A 308 7.22 -33.19 -24.85
CA GLU A 308 6.03 -33.79 -25.49
C GLU A 308 4.84 -33.98 -24.54
N ASP A 309 5.11 -34.04 -23.23
CA ASP A 309 4.10 -34.32 -22.18
C ASP A 309 3.72 -33.06 -21.38
N ALA A 310 4.13 -31.87 -21.82
CA ALA A 310 3.84 -30.61 -21.14
C ALA A 310 3.51 -29.50 -22.13
N ALA A 311 2.64 -28.58 -21.72
CA ALA A 311 2.25 -27.41 -22.49
C ALA A 311 2.57 -26.12 -21.72
N CYS A 312 2.90 -25.08 -22.48
CA CYS A 312 3.22 -23.76 -21.95
C CYS A 312 1.92 -22.98 -21.74
N THR A 313 1.65 -22.56 -20.51
CA THR A 313 0.49 -21.71 -20.16
C THR A 313 0.92 -20.52 -19.34
N VAL A 314 0.16 -19.44 -19.40
CA VAL A 314 0.33 -18.31 -18.48
C VAL A 314 -0.45 -18.61 -17.20
N PHE A 315 0.23 -18.53 -16.06
CA PHE A 315 -0.33 -18.67 -14.73
C PHE A 315 0.33 -17.61 -13.84
N ASP A 316 -0.49 -16.82 -13.14
CA ASP A 316 -0.04 -15.70 -12.30
C ASP A 316 0.89 -14.71 -13.03
N GLY A 317 0.52 -14.34 -14.26
CA GLY A 317 1.29 -13.40 -15.08
C GLY A 317 2.62 -13.93 -15.64
N ALA A 318 3.02 -15.15 -15.33
CA ALA A 318 4.24 -15.80 -15.81
C ALA A 318 3.95 -17.06 -16.65
N SER A 319 4.85 -17.40 -17.57
CA SER A 319 4.67 -18.55 -18.47
C SER A 319 5.36 -19.80 -17.92
N TRP A 320 4.59 -20.86 -17.67
CA TRP A 320 5.03 -22.12 -17.08
C TRP A 320 4.68 -23.34 -17.94
N CYS A 321 5.60 -24.31 -17.99
CA CYS A 321 5.39 -25.65 -18.47
C CYS A 321 4.66 -26.46 -17.39
N LEU A 322 3.44 -26.87 -17.72
CA LEU A 322 2.63 -27.76 -16.89
C LEU A 322 2.32 -29.04 -17.66
N PRO A 323 2.00 -30.15 -16.98
CA PRO A 323 1.60 -31.39 -17.65
C PRO A 323 0.48 -31.15 -18.63
N ALA A 324 0.66 -31.60 -19.87
CA ALA A 324 -0.35 -31.49 -20.90
C ALA A 324 -1.46 -32.51 -20.64
N CYS A 325 -2.68 -32.18 -21.05
CA CYS A 325 -3.83 -33.04 -20.90
C CYS A 325 -4.76 -32.91 -22.11
N VAL A 326 -5.55 -33.95 -22.36
CA VAL A 326 -6.55 -33.95 -23.43
C VAL A 326 -7.91 -33.56 -22.85
N PRO A 327 -8.56 -32.48 -23.32
CA PRO A 327 -9.87 -32.08 -22.84
C PRO A 327 -10.89 -33.23 -22.94
N GLY A 328 -11.52 -33.56 -21.82
CA GLY A 328 -12.55 -34.62 -21.74
C GLY A 328 -12.02 -36.03 -21.48
N ALA A 329 -10.69 -36.23 -21.40
CA ALA A 329 -10.14 -37.46 -20.86
C ALA A 329 -10.19 -37.41 -19.31
N PRO A 330 -10.91 -38.33 -18.65
CA PRO A 330 -11.02 -38.32 -17.18
C PRO A 330 -9.70 -38.65 -16.46
N ASP A 331 -8.72 -39.21 -17.18
CA ASP A 331 -7.48 -39.75 -16.60
C ASP A 331 -6.20 -38.99 -17.02
N GLY A 332 -6.32 -37.75 -17.52
CA GLY A 332 -5.18 -36.98 -18.02
C GLY A 332 -4.37 -36.25 -16.96
N CYS A 333 -4.97 -36.02 -15.78
CA CYS A 333 -4.37 -35.24 -14.70
C CYS A 333 -4.31 -36.05 -13.41
N ARG A 334 -3.36 -35.69 -12.54
CA ARG A 334 -3.21 -36.27 -11.20
C ARG A 334 -4.48 -36.02 -10.37
N ASP A 335 -4.78 -36.89 -9.41
CA ASP A 335 -5.85 -36.65 -8.44
C ASP A 335 -5.70 -35.26 -7.80
N GLY A 336 -6.81 -34.51 -7.75
CA GLY A 336 -6.83 -33.11 -7.32
C GLY A 336 -6.59 -32.08 -8.43
N TYR A 337 -6.34 -32.52 -9.67
CA TYR A 337 -6.11 -31.67 -10.83
C TYR A 337 -7.10 -31.96 -11.97
N GLY A 338 -7.57 -30.92 -12.65
CA GLY A 338 -8.44 -30.98 -13.81
C GLY A 338 -7.76 -30.48 -15.08
N CYS A 339 -8.15 -31.05 -16.22
CA CYS A 339 -7.66 -30.59 -17.52
C CYS A 339 -8.37 -29.29 -17.96
N HIS A 340 -7.61 -28.21 -18.14
CA HIS A 340 -8.12 -26.91 -18.53
C HIS A 340 -8.33 -26.81 -20.06
N PRO A 341 -9.56 -26.53 -20.56
CA PRO A 341 -9.88 -26.65 -21.98
C PRO A 341 -9.25 -25.57 -22.86
N GLY A 342 -8.87 -24.42 -22.28
CA GLY A 342 -8.26 -23.32 -23.04
C GLY A 342 -6.74 -23.45 -23.20
N SER A 343 -6.07 -24.15 -22.28
CA SER A 343 -4.60 -24.26 -22.24
C SER A 343 -4.09 -25.69 -22.37
N GLU A 344 -4.98 -26.69 -22.34
CA GLU A 344 -4.64 -28.11 -22.44
C GLU A 344 -3.58 -28.55 -21.40
N VAL A 345 -3.63 -27.95 -20.20
CA VAL A 345 -2.75 -28.27 -19.06
C VAL A 345 -3.55 -28.70 -17.83
N CYS A 346 -2.90 -29.48 -16.95
CA CYS A 346 -3.45 -29.84 -15.65
C CYS A 346 -3.31 -28.70 -14.64
N LEU A 347 -4.45 -28.20 -14.13
CA LEU A 347 -4.54 -27.18 -13.08
C LEU A 347 -5.30 -27.73 -11.85
N PRO A 348 -5.12 -27.17 -10.65
CA PRO A 348 -5.87 -27.60 -9.47
C PRO A 348 -7.40 -27.57 -9.68
N ASP A 349 -8.11 -28.52 -9.08
CA ASP A 349 -9.58 -28.57 -9.10
C ASP A 349 -10.16 -27.56 -8.11
N CYS A 350 -10.92 -26.58 -8.62
CA CYS A 350 -11.49 -25.50 -7.81
C CYS A 350 -12.53 -25.98 -6.78
N ARG A 351 -13.12 -27.17 -6.94
CA ARG A 351 -14.04 -27.75 -5.94
C ARG A 351 -13.34 -28.13 -4.65
N LEU A 352 -12.01 -28.28 -4.68
CA LEU A 352 -11.20 -28.53 -3.51
C LEU A 352 -10.84 -27.25 -2.76
N GLY A 353 -11.49 -26.12 -3.10
CA GLY A 353 -11.28 -24.83 -2.47
C GLY A 353 -10.16 -24.02 -3.12
N TRP A 354 -9.70 -24.39 -4.32
CA TRP A 354 -8.74 -23.57 -5.06
C TRP A 354 -9.43 -22.29 -5.57
N ASP A 355 -8.80 -21.14 -5.29
CA ASP A 355 -9.21 -19.86 -5.86
C ASP A 355 -8.79 -19.82 -7.32
N CYS A 356 -9.76 -19.61 -8.19
CA CYS A 356 -9.56 -19.51 -9.63
C CYS A 356 -8.70 -18.32 -10.07
N GLY A 357 -8.38 -17.42 -9.14
CA GLY A 357 -7.72 -16.16 -9.41
C GLY A 357 -8.74 -15.11 -9.87
N ALA A 358 -8.29 -13.86 -9.90
CA ALA A 358 -9.14 -12.74 -10.27
C ALA A 358 -9.74 -12.92 -11.67
N GLY A 359 -11.08 -12.85 -11.74
CA GLY A 359 -11.83 -12.92 -12.99
C GLY A 359 -12.30 -14.32 -13.41
N TYR A 360 -12.02 -15.37 -12.64
CA TYR A 360 -12.51 -16.72 -12.92
C TYR A 360 -13.41 -17.21 -11.79
N VAL A 361 -14.46 -17.97 -12.14
CA VAL A 361 -15.40 -18.59 -11.20
C VAL A 361 -15.28 -20.10 -11.29
N CYS A 362 -15.34 -20.75 -10.14
CA CYS A 362 -15.37 -22.20 -10.08
C CYS A 362 -16.71 -22.73 -10.63
N ASP A 363 -16.67 -23.39 -11.78
CA ASP A 363 -17.74 -24.25 -12.24
C ASP A 363 -17.76 -25.50 -11.35
N VAL A 364 -18.73 -25.53 -10.43
CA VAL A 364 -18.88 -26.58 -9.42
C VAL A 364 -19.20 -27.96 -9.99
N ASP A 365 -19.71 -28.03 -11.23
CA ASP A 365 -20.06 -29.29 -11.87
C ASP A 365 -18.82 -29.94 -12.49
N THR A 366 -17.96 -29.13 -13.10
CA THR A 366 -16.76 -29.57 -13.81
C THR A 366 -15.49 -29.53 -12.97
N GLY A 367 -15.48 -28.76 -11.87
CA GLY A 367 -14.28 -28.53 -11.07
C GLY A 367 -13.28 -27.56 -11.69
N ARG A 368 -13.74 -26.72 -12.61
CA ARG A 368 -12.89 -25.88 -13.44
C ARG A 368 -13.08 -24.41 -13.12
N CYS A 369 -12.00 -23.66 -13.27
CA CYS A 369 -12.06 -22.21 -13.26
C CYS A 369 -12.38 -21.73 -14.66
N GLU A 370 -13.58 -21.19 -14.82
CA GLU A 370 -14.05 -20.62 -16.08
C GLU A 370 -14.21 -19.12 -15.91
N LEU A 371 -13.98 -18.35 -16.97
CA LEU A 371 -14.40 -16.95 -16.96
C LEU A 371 -15.93 -16.96 -16.74
N PRO A 372 -16.47 -16.22 -15.77
CA PRO A 372 -17.92 -16.08 -15.67
C PRO A 372 -18.43 -15.58 -17.02
N ALA A 373 -19.60 -16.06 -17.44
CA ALA A 373 -20.25 -15.51 -18.61
C ALA A 373 -20.34 -14.00 -18.41
N LEU A 374 -19.56 -13.25 -19.20
CA LEU A 374 -19.44 -11.81 -19.03
C LEU A 374 -20.84 -11.19 -19.10
N ALA A 375 -21.09 -10.23 -18.21
CA ALA A 375 -22.36 -9.53 -18.12
C ALA A 375 -22.65 -8.78 -19.43
N PRO A 376 -23.84 -8.96 -20.04
CA PRO A 376 -24.29 -8.14 -21.16
C PRO A 376 -24.47 -6.67 -20.74
N VAL A 377 -24.62 -5.79 -21.72
CA VAL A 377 -24.94 -4.37 -21.47
C VAL A 377 -26.20 -4.25 -20.61
N GLY A 378 -26.11 -3.50 -19.50
CA GLY A 378 -27.20 -3.32 -18.53
C GLY A 378 -27.08 -4.10 -17.22
N ASP A 379 -26.32 -5.18 -17.24
CA ASP A 379 -26.12 -6.02 -16.06
C ASP A 379 -25.14 -5.37 -15.07
N PRO A 380 -25.21 -5.73 -13.77
CA PRO A 380 -24.34 -5.18 -12.75
C PRO A 380 -22.87 -5.57 -12.97
N CYS A 381 -21.96 -4.68 -12.58
CA CYS A 381 -20.52 -4.90 -12.68
C CYS A 381 -19.77 -4.15 -11.58
N ALA A 382 -18.62 -4.66 -11.16
CA ALA A 382 -17.67 -3.97 -10.29
C ALA A 382 -16.50 -3.39 -11.11
N ALA A 383 -16.10 -4.04 -12.19
CA ALA A 383 -14.99 -3.66 -13.04
C ALA A 383 -15.25 -4.00 -14.52
N GLY A 384 -14.46 -3.41 -15.42
CA GLY A 384 -14.61 -3.63 -16.86
C GLY A 384 -14.48 -5.10 -17.29
N ILE A 385 -13.70 -5.90 -16.54
CA ILE A 385 -13.55 -7.35 -16.78
C ILE A 385 -14.85 -8.13 -16.56
N ASP A 386 -15.84 -7.57 -15.87
CA ASP A 386 -17.13 -8.24 -15.65
C ASP A 386 -18.02 -8.17 -16.90
N CYS A 387 -17.71 -7.28 -17.85
CA CYS A 387 -18.60 -6.92 -18.96
C CYS A 387 -18.15 -7.51 -20.29
N GLN A 388 -19.10 -7.95 -21.13
CA GLN A 388 -18.81 -8.47 -22.48
C GLN A 388 -18.07 -7.45 -23.36
N THR A 389 -18.32 -6.18 -23.09
CA THR A 389 -17.75 -5.03 -23.79
C THR A 389 -16.40 -4.58 -23.23
N GLY A 390 -15.99 -5.11 -22.07
CA GLY A 390 -14.83 -4.63 -21.31
C GLY A 390 -15.05 -3.30 -20.59
N LEU A 391 -16.28 -2.75 -20.60
CA LEU A 391 -16.57 -1.43 -20.04
C LEU A 391 -17.64 -1.52 -18.95
N CYS A 392 -17.26 -1.14 -17.73
CA CYS A 392 -18.13 -1.02 -16.57
C CYS A 392 -18.18 0.44 -16.14
N ALA A 393 -19.38 0.97 -15.91
CA ALA A 393 -19.59 2.18 -15.13
C ALA A 393 -19.82 1.77 -13.67
N PRO A 394 -18.80 1.83 -12.79
CA PRO A 394 -18.91 1.36 -11.42
C PRO A 394 -19.82 2.26 -10.58
N GLU A 395 -20.21 1.77 -9.40
CA GLU A 395 -21.05 2.50 -8.44
C GLU A 395 -20.36 3.73 -7.85
N GLN A 396 -19.03 3.69 -7.70
CA GLN A 396 -18.20 4.84 -7.36
C GLN A 396 -17.06 4.91 -8.36
N ASP A 397 -16.88 6.08 -8.97
CA ASP A 397 -15.60 6.41 -9.61
C ASP A 397 -14.60 6.94 -8.56
N ALA A 398 -13.34 7.07 -8.97
CA ALA A 398 -12.25 7.56 -8.12
C ALA A 398 -12.49 9.00 -7.61
N ASP A 399 -13.40 9.73 -8.25
CA ASP A 399 -13.75 11.12 -7.92
C ASP A 399 -14.95 11.20 -6.96
N GLY A 400 -15.45 10.06 -6.48
CA GLY A 400 -16.53 9.99 -5.47
C GLY A 400 -17.92 10.23 -6.04
N PHE A 401 -18.09 10.20 -7.36
CA PHE A 401 -19.41 10.29 -7.98
C PHE A 401 -20.15 8.95 -7.82
N ILE A 402 -21.21 8.96 -7.01
CA ILE A 402 -22.09 7.80 -6.82
C ILE A 402 -23.04 7.78 -8.01
N GLY A 403 -22.64 7.12 -9.08
CA GLY A 403 -23.34 7.17 -10.36
C GLY A 403 -24.33 6.03 -10.56
N TRP A 404 -23.81 4.81 -10.53
CA TRP A 404 -24.50 3.65 -11.04
C TRP A 404 -24.66 2.62 -9.92
N THR A 405 -25.76 2.63 -9.16
CA THR A 405 -26.00 1.64 -8.10
C THR A 405 -25.77 0.21 -8.60
N GLY A 406 -24.84 -0.53 -7.99
CA GLY A 406 -24.42 -1.88 -8.38
C GLY A 406 -23.54 -1.98 -9.65
N GLY A 407 -23.08 -0.84 -10.19
CA GLY A 407 -22.38 -0.66 -11.47
C GLY A 407 -23.17 -1.14 -12.69
N MET A 408 -22.85 -0.69 -13.89
CA MET A 408 -23.53 -1.12 -15.12
C MET A 408 -22.57 -1.39 -16.27
N CYS A 409 -22.70 -2.55 -16.91
CA CYS A 409 -22.00 -2.83 -18.14
C CYS A 409 -22.50 -1.94 -19.28
N LEU A 410 -21.58 -1.24 -19.92
CA LEU A 410 -21.85 -0.27 -20.98
C LEU A 410 -21.26 -0.75 -22.31
N GLY A 411 -21.83 -0.33 -23.43
CA GLY A 411 -21.23 -0.51 -24.76
C GLY A 411 -21.10 0.83 -25.48
N ALA A 412 -20.06 1.02 -26.30
CA ALA A 412 -20.02 2.20 -27.17
C ALA A 412 -21.07 2.07 -28.29
N CYS A 413 -21.77 3.15 -28.63
CA CYS A 413 -22.68 3.13 -29.78
C CYS A 413 -21.88 2.97 -31.09
N GLY A 414 -21.99 1.82 -31.74
CA GLY A 414 -21.42 1.52 -33.06
C GLY A 414 -22.43 1.57 -34.21
N SER A 415 -21.94 1.34 -35.44
CA SER A 415 -22.75 1.39 -36.67
C SER A 415 -23.83 0.31 -36.81
N ASP A 416 -23.75 -0.77 -36.01
CA ASP A 416 -24.80 -1.80 -35.88
C ASP A 416 -25.35 -1.81 -34.44
N LEU A 417 -25.76 -0.60 -34.02
CA LEU A 417 -26.63 -0.18 -32.92
C LEU A 417 -27.05 -1.27 -31.94
N CYS A 418 -26.60 -1.07 -30.68
CA CYS A 418 -27.11 -1.58 -29.40
C CYS A 418 -28.04 -2.81 -29.50
N GLY A 419 -27.67 -3.92 -28.86
CA GLY A 419 -28.44 -5.17 -28.84
C GLY A 419 -29.94 -4.97 -28.53
N VAL A 420 -30.77 -5.97 -28.85
CA VAL A 420 -32.24 -5.87 -28.97
C VAL A 420 -33.01 -5.28 -27.77
N ASP A 421 -32.40 -5.18 -26.60
CA ASP A 421 -32.99 -4.61 -25.38
C ASP A 421 -32.26 -3.34 -24.89
N THR A 422 -31.41 -2.77 -25.73
CA THR A 422 -30.59 -1.59 -25.41
C THR A 422 -30.83 -0.47 -26.41
N THR A 423 -30.73 0.77 -25.96
CA THR A 423 -30.82 1.98 -26.79
C THR A 423 -29.51 2.74 -26.73
N CYS A 424 -29.23 3.52 -27.77
CA CYS A 424 -28.09 4.43 -27.77
C CYS A 424 -28.50 5.76 -27.14
N ALA A 425 -27.89 6.13 -26.01
CA ALA A 425 -28.07 7.42 -25.35
C ALA A 425 -26.75 8.21 -25.35
N VAL A 426 -26.83 9.54 -25.49
CA VAL A 426 -25.67 10.42 -25.41
C VAL A 426 -25.60 11.01 -24.01
N LEU A 427 -24.59 10.63 -23.24
CA LEU A 427 -24.29 11.16 -21.90
C LEU A 427 -22.93 11.85 -21.95
N ASP A 428 -22.85 13.10 -21.50
CA ASP A 428 -21.63 13.92 -21.50
C ASP A 428 -20.89 13.95 -22.85
N GLY A 429 -21.66 14.06 -23.93
CA GLY A 429 -21.14 14.10 -25.31
C GLY A 429 -20.65 12.75 -25.84
N SER A 430 -20.71 11.68 -25.06
CA SER A 430 -20.35 10.31 -25.46
C SER A 430 -21.59 9.44 -25.64
N ALA A 431 -21.61 8.63 -26.70
CA ALA A 431 -22.76 7.78 -27.03
C ALA A 431 -22.57 6.36 -26.49
N TRP A 432 -23.46 5.94 -25.59
CA TRP A 432 -23.44 4.66 -24.89
C TRP A 432 -24.71 3.84 -25.14
N CYS A 433 -24.55 2.53 -25.30
CA CYS A 433 -25.63 1.56 -25.25
C CYS A 433 -26.03 1.34 -23.79
N LEU A 434 -27.30 1.60 -23.48
CA LEU A 434 -27.91 1.45 -22.17
C LEU A 434 -29.16 0.57 -22.28
N PRO A 435 -29.63 -0.07 -21.20
CA PRO A 435 -30.91 -0.76 -21.19
C PRO A 435 -32.02 0.16 -21.68
N SER A 436 -32.82 -0.32 -22.63
CA SER A 436 -33.93 0.45 -23.18
C SER A 436 -35.12 0.44 -22.21
N CYS A 437 -35.96 1.47 -22.30
CA CYS A 437 -37.24 1.52 -21.59
C CYS A 437 -38.30 0.51 -22.07
N ALA A 438 -37.96 -0.37 -23.04
CA ALA A 438 -38.87 -1.43 -23.49
C ALA A 438 -39.13 -2.48 -22.40
N ALA A 439 -38.20 -2.62 -21.46
CA ALA A 439 -38.34 -3.40 -20.23
C ALA A 439 -38.35 -2.49 -18.99
N PRO A 440 -38.94 -2.92 -17.86
CA PRO A 440 -38.83 -2.21 -16.60
C PRO A 440 -37.35 -2.05 -16.20
N CYS A 441 -36.96 -0.84 -15.84
CA CYS A 441 -35.62 -0.57 -15.34
C CYS A 441 -35.37 -1.34 -14.03
N ARG A 442 -34.12 -1.79 -13.84
CA ARG A 442 -33.70 -2.49 -12.62
C ARG A 442 -33.81 -1.56 -11.40
N THR A 443 -33.91 -2.13 -10.20
CA THR A 443 -33.95 -1.34 -8.95
C THR A 443 -32.77 -0.36 -8.90
N GLY A 444 -33.05 0.91 -8.59
CA GLY A 444 -32.06 1.99 -8.63
C GLY A 444 -32.06 2.82 -9.91
N TYR A 445 -32.87 2.44 -10.90
CA TYR A 445 -32.92 3.08 -12.20
C TYR A 445 -34.35 3.42 -12.58
N VAL A 446 -34.53 4.53 -13.30
CA VAL A 446 -35.80 4.98 -13.86
C VAL A 446 -35.70 5.10 -15.37
N CYS A 447 -36.82 4.92 -16.06
CA CYS A 447 -36.88 5.15 -17.49
C CYS A 447 -36.91 6.65 -17.74
N ASP A 448 -35.88 7.15 -18.42
CA ASP A 448 -35.86 8.49 -18.98
C ASP A 448 -36.48 8.43 -20.38
N ALA A 449 -37.62 9.10 -20.56
CA ALA A 449 -38.37 9.08 -21.80
C ALA A 449 -37.68 9.85 -22.94
N ASP A 450 -36.83 10.83 -22.61
CA ASP A 450 -36.13 11.65 -23.59
C ASP A 450 -34.95 10.87 -24.21
N TYR A 451 -34.26 10.06 -23.41
CA TYR A 451 -33.20 9.16 -23.90
C TYR A 451 -33.73 7.77 -24.32
N GLY A 452 -34.94 7.40 -23.91
CA GLY A 452 -35.49 6.05 -24.09
C GLY A 452 -34.70 4.96 -23.36
N ALA A 453 -33.92 5.35 -22.34
CA ALA A 453 -32.95 4.52 -21.64
C ALA A 453 -33.22 4.48 -20.13
N CYS A 454 -32.80 3.41 -19.48
CA CYS A 454 -32.77 3.33 -18.02
C CYS A 454 -31.56 4.07 -17.46
N LEU A 455 -31.80 5.17 -16.74
CA LEU A 455 -30.79 5.99 -16.07
C LEU A 455 -30.91 5.87 -14.54
N PRO A 456 -29.84 6.18 -13.78
CA PRO A 456 -29.90 6.17 -12.31
C PRO A 456 -31.03 7.05 -11.76
N ASP A 457 -31.72 6.56 -10.73
CA ASP A 457 -32.80 7.30 -10.05
C ASP A 457 -32.22 8.38 -9.14
N CYS A 458 -32.40 9.65 -9.53
CA CYS A 458 -31.88 10.81 -8.79
C CYS A 458 -32.42 10.93 -7.37
N ARG A 459 -33.56 10.29 -7.05
CA ARG A 459 -34.15 10.28 -5.70
C ARG A 459 -33.35 9.44 -4.71
N LEU A 460 -32.46 8.59 -5.21
CA LEU A 460 -31.58 7.74 -4.41
C LEU A 460 -30.23 8.39 -4.13
N GLY A 461 -30.10 9.71 -4.36
CA GLY A 461 -28.88 10.47 -4.10
C GLY A 461 -27.96 10.58 -5.32
N TRP A 462 -28.42 10.21 -6.52
CA TRP A 462 -27.69 10.49 -7.75
C TRP A 462 -27.79 11.97 -8.09
N SER A 463 -26.64 12.64 -8.16
CA SER A 463 -26.56 14.03 -8.59
C SER A 463 -26.79 14.11 -10.09
N CYS A 464 -27.76 14.91 -10.50
CA CYS A 464 -27.95 15.21 -11.91
C CYS A 464 -26.69 15.87 -12.50
N LEU A 465 -26.44 15.60 -13.78
CA LEU A 465 -25.39 16.29 -14.54
C LEU A 465 -25.60 17.81 -14.48
N VAL A 466 -24.51 18.57 -14.64
CA VAL A 466 -24.55 20.04 -14.62
C VAL A 466 -25.62 20.53 -15.61
N GLY A 467 -26.57 21.33 -15.11
CA GLY A 467 -27.70 21.85 -15.91
C GLY A 467 -29.00 21.05 -15.81
N PHE A 468 -29.03 19.96 -15.04
CA PHE A 468 -30.24 19.16 -14.80
C PHE A 468 -30.61 19.15 -13.31
N VAL A 469 -31.90 19.03 -13.01
CA VAL A 469 -32.46 18.97 -11.65
C VAL A 469 -33.25 17.68 -11.48
N CYS A 470 -33.16 17.08 -10.30
CA CYS A 470 -33.87 15.85 -10.01
C CYS A 470 -35.37 16.13 -9.91
N ASN A 471 -36.16 15.60 -10.84
CA ASN A 471 -37.60 15.63 -10.72
C ASN A 471 -38.02 14.60 -9.65
N ALA A 472 -38.49 15.10 -8.51
CA ALA A 472 -38.84 14.26 -7.37
C ALA A 472 -39.97 13.25 -7.65
N ASP A 473 -40.82 13.51 -8.64
CA ASP A 473 -41.94 12.64 -9.00
C ASP A 473 -41.51 11.52 -9.95
N SER A 474 -40.75 11.85 -11.00
CA SER A 474 -40.29 10.90 -12.01
C SER A 474 -39.02 10.14 -11.59
N GLY A 475 -38.18 10.77 -10.77
CA GLY A 475 -36.82 10.31 -10.47
C GLY A 475 -35.82 10.53 -11.60
N VAL A 476 -36.23 11.26 -12.65
CA VAL A 476 -35.43 11.58 -13.82
C VAL A 476 -34.75 12.94 -13.61
N CYS A 477 -33.54 13.09 -14.15
CA CYS A 477 -32.87 14.39 -14.19
C CYS A 477 -33.33 15.15 -15.43
N GLU A 478 -34.15 16.17 -15.19
CA GLU A 478 -34.79 16.97 -16.24
C GLU A 478 -34.14 18.35 -16.29
N THR A 479 -34.14 19.00 -17.45
CA THR A 479 -33.74 20.41 -17.54
C THR A 479 -34.72 21.23 -16.70
N PRO A 480 -34.26 22.14 -15.82
CA PRO A 480 -35.15 22.94 -15.00
C PRO A 480 -36.06 23.78 -15.91
N THR A 481 -37.36 23.48 -15.91
CA THR A 481 -38.34 24.29 -16.64
C THR A 481 -38.70 25.51 -15.80
N GLY A 482 -38.04 26.64 -16.06
CA GLY A 482 -38.30 27.94 -15.41
C GLY A 482 -37.61 28.06 -14.05
N GLY A 483 -36.37 28.52 -14.06
CA GLY A 483 -35.51 28.62 -12.89
C GLY A 483 -36.00 29.65 -11.89
N GLY A 484 -36.27 29.20 -10.67
CA GLY A 484 -36.34 30.05 -9.50
C GLY A 484 -34.99 30.69 -9.18
N LEU A 485 -34.97 31.57 -8.18
CA LEU A 485 -33.71 32.12 -7.68
C LEU A 485 -32.75 30.99 -7.30
N TRP A 486 -31.51 31.10 -7.77
CA TRP A 486 -30.40 30.17 -7.64
C TRP A 486 -30.40 28.92 -8.51
N ASP A 487 -31.38 28.78 -9.40
CA ASP A 487 -31.30 27.74 -10.42
C ASP A 487 -30.25 28.10 -11.49
N PRO A 488 -29.53 27.11 -12.03
CA PRO A 488 -28.58 27.35 -13.11
C PRO A 488 -29.30 27.87 -14.35
N CYS A 489 -28.64 28.76 -15.09
CA CYS A 489 -29.20 29.39 -16.29
C CYS A 489 -28.12 29.63 -17.33
N ASP A 490 -28.46 29.55 -18.61
CA ASP A 490 -27.57 29.92 -19.71
C ASP A 490 -27.98 31.26 -20.35
N SER A 491 -29.15 31.77 -19.99
CA SER A 491 -29.72 33.04 -20.44
C SER A 491 -30.78 33.57 -19.46
N ASP A 492 -31.11 34.85 -19.56
CA ASP A 492 -32.19 35.45 -18.76
C ASP A 492 -33.55 34.78 -18.97
N ASP A 493 -33.78 34.13 -20.12
CA ASP A 493 -35.02 33.43 -20.42
C ASP A 493 -35.19 32.15 -19.58
N ASP A 494 -34.11 31.63 -19.01
CA ASP A 494 -34.14 30.47 -18.11
C ASP A 494 -34.59 30.85 -16.69
N CYS A 495 -34.68 32.15 -16.39
CA CYS A 495 -34.97 32.69 -15.08
C CYS A 495 -36.39 33.27 -15.02
N ASP A 496 -37.27 32.70 -14.21
CA ASP A 496 -38.68 33.11 -14.08
C ASP A 496 -38.80 34.51 -13.44
N SER A 497 -38.52 35.57 -14.23
CA SER A 497 -38.40 36.99 -13.85
C SER A 497 -37.12 37.42 -13.12
N ALA A 498 -36.08 36.58 -13.15
CA ALA A 498 -34.75 36.86 -12.60
C ALA A 498 -33.72 37.16 -13.71
N LEU A 499 -32.59 37.77 -13.35
CA LEU A 499 -31.43 37.96 -14.20
C LEU A 499 -30.58 36.69 -14.13
N CYS A 500 -30.16 36.16 -15.27
CA CYS A 500 -29.13 35.15 -15.29
C CYS A 500 -27.77 35.81 -15.06
N VAL A 501 -27.15 35.52 -13.92
CA VAL A 501 -25.80 35.98 -13.62
C VAL A 501 -24.83 35.10 -14.41
N LEU A 502 -24.59 35.48 -15.66
CA LEU A 502 -23.73 34.74 -16.59
C LEU A 502 -22.26 34.82 -16.19
N GLN A 503 -21.53 33.74 -16.46
CA GLN A 503 -20.09 33.61 -16.25
C GLN A 503 -19.24 34.51 -17.18
N ASP A 504 -19.84 35.08 -18.23
CA ASP A 504 -19.14 35.73 -19.35
C ASP A 504 -18.59 37.14 -19.07
N ASP A 505 -18.79 37.71 -17.88
CA ASP A 505 -18.00 38.88 -17.48
C ASP A 505 -16.63 38.37 -16.98
N PRO A 506 -15.51 38.67 -17.66
CA PRO A 506 -14.16 38.25 -17.24
C PRO A 506 -13.73 38.81 -15.87
N SER A 507 -14.57 39.65 -15.25
CA SER A 507 -14.43 40.10 -13.85
C SER A 507 -15.30 39.32 -12.85
N SER A 508 -16.19 38.44 -13.31
CA SER A 508 -17.15 37.70 -12.49
C SER A 508 -16.69 36.25 -12.33
N ALA A 509 -16.11 35.93 -11.17
CA ALA A 509 -15.54 34.61 -10.90
C ALA A 509 -16.56 33.64 -10.28
N TRP A 510 -17.62 33.38 -11.03
CA TRP A 510 -18.63 32.38 -10.70
C TRP A 510 -18.26 31.04 -11.36
N SER A 511 -18.40 29.92 -10.63
CA SER A 511 -18.14 28.57 -11.14
C SER A 511 -19.27 28.05 -12.04
N SER A 512 -20.45 28.68 -11.95
CA SER A 512 -21.65 28.39 -12.72
C SER A 512 -22.53 29.64 -12.77
N SER A 513 -23.27 29.82 -13.85
CA SER A 513 -24.30 30.85 -13.99
C SER A 513 -25.56 30.46 -13.23
N PHE A 514 -26.24 31.43 -12.63
CA PHE A 514 -27.43 31.19 -11.81
C PHE A 514 -28.42 32.37 -11.87
N CYS A 515 -29.69 32.08 -11.66
CA CYS A 515 -30.75 33.07 -11.61
C CYS A 515 -30.68 33.90 -10.32
N SER A 516 -30.54 35.21 -10.41
CA SER A 516 -30.62 36.13 -9.28
C SER A 516 -31.55 37.31 -9.58
N VAL A 517 -32.02 38.02 -8.55
CA VAL A 517 -32.72 39.29 -8.73
C VAL A 517 -31.90 40.41 -8.11
N ALA A 518 -31.93 41.58 -8.76
CA ALA A 518 -31.39 42.79 -8.17
C ALA A 518 -32.13 43.13 -6.87
N CYS A 519 -31.41 43.56 -5.84
CA CYS A 519 -31.96 43.74 -4.50
C CYS A 519 -33.17 44.68 -4.41
N GLY A 520 -33.36 45.59 -5.37
CA GLY A 520 -34.56 46.43 -5.47
C GLY A 520 -35.12 46.93 -4.14
N ALA A 521 -36.36 46.53 -3.83
CA ALA A 521 -37.07 46.86 -2.58
C ALA A 521 -36.91 45.80 -1.47
N GLY A 522 -36.12 44.75 -1.69
CA GLY A 522 -35.89 43.63 -0.79
C GLY A 522 -35.70 42.31 -1.55
N CYS A 523 -34.97 41.39 -0.94
CA CYS A 523 -34.83 40.02 -1.44
C CYS A 523 -35.96 39.12 -0.94
N PRO A 524 -36.35 38.07 -1.70
CA PRO A 524 -37.30 37.07 -1.21
C PRO A 524 -36.83 36.36 0.05
N ASP A 525 -37.78 35.76 0.79
CA ASP A 525 -37.45 35.01 2.00
C ASP A 525 -36.42 33.91 1.70
N GLY A 526 -35.41 33.80 2.56
CA GLY A 526 -34.27 32.90 2.36
C GLY A 526 -33.09 33.50 1.60
N PHE A 527 -33.22 34.75 1.12
CA PHE A 527 -32.14 35.47 0.44
C PHE A 527 -31.76 36.76 1.18
N GLU A 528 -30.50 37.15 1.07
CA GLU A 528 -29.95 38.39 1.62
C GLU A 528 -29.38 39.25 0.51
N CYS A 529 -29.59 40.56 0.62
CA CYS A 529 -29.05 41.50 -0.34
C CYS A 529 -27.56 41.71 -0.10
N THR A 530 -26.74 41.24 -1.03
CA THR A 530 -25.28 41.40 -0.98
C THR A 530 -24.79 42.20 -2.16
N THR A 531 -23.92 43.19 -1.90
CA THR A 531 -23.25 43.94 -2.96
C THR A 531 -22.02 43.19 -3.42
N LEU A 532 -22.00 42.77 -4.68
CA LEU A 532 -20.84 42.20 -5.35
C LEU A 532 -20.39 43.14 -6.46
N GLY A 533 -19.25 43.81 -6.24
CA GLY A 533 -18.78 44.85 -7.15
C GLY A 533 -19.71 46.08 -7.15
N ALA A 534 -20.27 46.42 -8.32
CA ALA A 534 -21.17 47.56 -8.49
C ALA A 534 -22.66 47.21 -8.35
N GLU A 535 -22.99 45.92 -8.26
CA GLU A 535 -24.37 45.44 -8.27
C GLU A 535 -24.76 44.84 -6.92
N ALA A 536 -26.03 44.99 -6.56
CA ALA A 536 -26.60 44.41 -5.36
C ALA A 536 -27.54 43.28 -5.78
N LEU A 537 -27.17 42.04 -5.44
CA LEU A 537 -27.83 40.81 -5.85
C LEU A 537 -28.40 40.08 -4.63
N CYS A 538 -29.50 39.35 -4.84
CA CYS A 538 -30.07 38.48 -3.82
C CYS A 538 -29.36 37.12 -3.85
N LEU A 539 -28.61 36.84 -2.78
CA LEU A 539 -27.87 35.59 -2.57
C LEU A 539 -28.50 34.78 -1.43
N PRO A 540 -28.37 33.45 -1.37
CA PRO A 540 -29.02 32.60 -0.40
C PRO A 540 -28.43 32.91 0.96
N ARG A 541 -29.29 33.02 1.96
CA ARG A 541 -28.85 33.17 3.33
C ARG A 541 -28.11 31.93 3.79
N CYS A 542 -27.05 32.13 4.56
CA CYS A 542 -26.30 31.05 5.16
C CYS A 542 -26.07 31.30 6.65
N SER A 543 -26.12 30.23 7.42
CA SER A 543 -25.76 30.17 8.84
C SER A 543 -24.43 29.44 9.06
N GLY A 544 -24.00 28.65 8.07
CA GLY A 544 -22.72 27.95 8.02
C GLY A 544 -22.34 27.55 6.60
N GLN A 545 -21.14 26.97 6.44
CA GLN A 545 -20.62 26.57 5.13
C GLN A 545 -21.49 25.51 4.43
N GLN A 546 -22.16 24.65 5.20
CA GLN A 546 -23.04 23.61 4.66
C GLN A 546 -24.29 24.15 3.93
N ASP A 547 -24.61 25.44 4.11
CA ASP A 547 -25.75 26.05 3.46
C ASP A 547 -25.41 26.54 2.03
N CYS A 548 -24.14 26.48 1.64
CA CYS A 548 -23.64 26.96 0.36
C CYS A 548 -23.28 25.80 -0.58
N VAL A 549 -23.68 25.91 -1.84
CA VAL A 549 -23.32 24.94 -2.89
C VAL A 549 -21.83 25.02 -3.24
N GLY A 550 -21.28 23.99 -3.88
CA GLY A 550 -19.87 23.91 -4.23
C GLY A 550 -19.37 25.14 -5.02
N GLY A 551 -18.24 25.72 -4.61
CA GLY A 551 -17.70 26.97 -5.16
C GLY A 551 -18.09 28.25 -4.40
N TYR A 552 -18.95 28.15 -3.38
CA TYR A 552 -19.38 29.28 -2.55
C TYR A 552 -18.98 29.09 -1.09
N VAL A 553 -18.74 30.19 -0.39
CA VAL A 553 -18.46 30.22 1.04
C VAL A 553 -19.48 31.09 1.77
N CYS A 554 -19.89 30.66 2.95
CA CYS A 554 -20.78 31.47 3.78
C CYS A 554 -19.99 32.65 4.37
N GLU A 555 -20.39 33.89 4.05
CA GLU A 555 -19.77 35.11 4.59
C GLU A 555 -20.57 35.64 5.79
N PRO A 556 -20.09 35.47 7.04
CA PRO A 556 -20.82 35.84 8.24
C PRO A 556 -21.07 37.34 8.40
N MET A 557 -20.38 38.19 7.64
CA MET A 557 -20.65 39.64 7.69
C MET A 557 -21.93 40.02 6.94
N VAL A 558 -22.36 39.21 5.97
CA VAL A 558 -23.56 39.44 5.16
C VAL A 558 -24.56 38.29 5.23
N ASP A 559 -24.28 37.26 6.05
CA ASP A 559 -25.11 36.06 6.20
C ASP A 559 -25.56 35.46 4.87
N ALA A 560 -24.68 35.45 3.85
CA ALA A 560 -24.97 35.02 2.49
C ALA A 560 -23.86 34.15 1.88
N CYS A 561 -24.22 33.24 0.97
CA CYS A 561 -23.27 32.46 0.19
C CYS A 561 -22.63 33.33 -0.92
N VAL A 562 -21.34 33.60 -0.79
CA VAL A 562 -20.54 34.40 -1.74
C VAL A 562 -19.50 33.52 -2.45
N PRO A 563 -19.03 33.87 -3.65
CA PRO A 563 -18.02 33.09 -4.36
C PRO A 563 -16.74 32.87 -3.53
N SER A 564 -16.18 31.66 -3.57
CA SER A 564 -14.89 31.36 -2.93
C SER A 564 -13.72 31.88 -3.77
N CYS A 565 -12.73 32.51 -3.13
CA CYS A 565 -11.49 32.89 -3.82
C CYS A 565 -10.57 31.72 -4.14
N GLU A 566 -10.79 30.54 -3.54
CA GLU A 566 -10.09 29.30 -3.91
C GLU A 566 -10.56 28.74 -5.26
N SER A 567 -11.79 29.04 -5.68
CA SER A 567 -12.32 28.71 -7.01
C SER A 567 -11.94 29.73 -8.10
N GLY A 568 -10.91 30.55 -7.85
CA GLY A 568 -10.40 31.52 -8.83
C GLY A 568 -10.99 32.93 -8.72
N TRP A 569 -11.79 33.22 -7.68
CA TRP A 569 -12.31 34.56 -7.44
C TRP A 569 -11.24 35.54 -6.97
N ILE A 570 -11.04 36.62 -7.75
CA ILE A 570 -10.10 37.69 -7.41
C ILE A 570 -10.73 38.55 -6.32
N CYS A 571 -10.07 38.60 -5.18
CA CYS A 571 -10.50 39.46 -4.09
C CYS A 571 -10.57 40.94 -4.52
N PRO A 572 -11.59 41.70 -4.06
CA PRO A 572 -11.67 43.13 -4.30
C PRO A 572 -10.38 43.83 -3.86
N ASP A 573 -10.05 44.94 -4.53
CA ASP A 573 -8.82 45.70 -4.27
C ASP A 573 -8.59 45.94 -2.77
N GLY A 574 -7.41 45.54 -2.29
CA GLY A 574 -7.02 45.64 -0.88
C GLY A 574 -7.39 44.44 0.00
N GLN A 575 -7.98 43.39 -0.58
CA GLN A 575 -8.25 42.12 0.10
C GLN A 575 -7.37 40.98 -0.46
N GLN A 576 -7.13 39.95 0.35
CA GLN A 576 -6.41 38.72 -0.01
C GLN A 576 -7.24 37.50 0.37
N CYS A 577 -7.09 36.43 -0.41
CA CYS A 577 -7.71 35.15 -0.15
C CYS A 577 -7.08 34.52 1.08
N ASN A 578 -7.86 34.22 2.11
CA ASN A 578 -7.39 33.46 3.24
C ASN A 578 -7.54 31.95 2.99
N SER A 579 -6.99 31.13 3.89
CA SER A 579 -7.07 29.66 3.84
C SER A 579 -8.46 29.07 4.09
N SER A 580 -9.51 29.89 4.03
CA SER A 580 -10.91 29.47 4.19
C SER A 580 -11.72 29.84 2.95
N GLY A 581 -11.06 30.12 1.83
CA GLY A 581 -11.71 30.60 0.60
C GLY A 581 -12.34 31.99 0.68
N ARG A 582 -12.03 32.82 1.68
CA ARG A 582 -12.64 34.15 1.86
C ARG A 582 -11.68 35.29 1.56
N CYS A 583 -12.20 36.35 0.95
CA CYS A 583 -11.46 37.58 0.80
C CYS A 583 -11.52 38.42 2.08
N ARG A 584 -10.35 38.73 2.64
CA ARG A 584 -10.20 39.59 3.81
C ARG A 584 -9.24 40.71 3.51
N ALA A 585 -9.46 41.89 4.12
CA ALA A 585 -8.50 42.98 4.05
C ALA A 585 -7.09 42.47 4.37
N ALA A 586 -6.12 42.79 3.51
CA ALA A 586 -4.73 42.38 3.73
C ALA A 586 -4.30 42.90 5.11
N GLY A 587 -4.01 41.99 6.05
CA GLY A 587 -3.53 42.39 7.38
C GLY A 587 -2.29 43.27 7.23
N PRO A 588 -2.05 44.23 8.15
CA PRO A 588 -0.82 45.03 8.11
C PRO A 588 0.38 44.09 8.23
N GLY A 589 0.99 43.76 7.09
CA GLY A 589 2.05 42.76 7.02
C GLY A 589 3.22 43.14 7.89
N GLY A 590 3.52 42.31 8.88
CA GLY A 590 4.82 42.30 9.54
C GLY A 590 5.87 41.91 8.51
N GLY A 591 6.65 42.87 8.03
CA GLY A 591 7.77 42.62 7.14
C GLY A 591 8.82 41.77 7.85
N GLY A 592 8.88 40.48 7.54
CA GLY A 592 10.00 39.60 7.83
C GLY A 592 11.00 39.66 6.68
N GLY A 593 12.22 40.14 6.98
CA GLY A 593 13.39 40.05 6.12
C GLY A 593 14.38 39.00 6.61
#